data_AF-A0A813BA73-F1
#
_entry.id   AF-A0A813BA73-F1
#
_cell.length_a   1.000
_cell.length_b   1.000
_cell.length_c   1.000
_cell.angle_alpha   90.00
_cell.angle_beta   90.00
_cell.angle_gamma   90.00
#
_symmetry.space_group_name_H-M   'P 1'
#
loop_
_entity.id
_entity.type
_entity.pdbx_description
1 polymer ?
#
loop_
_entity_poly.entity_id
_entity_poly.type
_entity_poly.pdbx_seq_one_letter_code
_entity_poly.pdbx_strand_id
1 'polypeptide(L)'
;EESWMEIGSKYVVFYSDDDVWHERYVLLPGDEEGFFWIWTPDDDVYEEDMRGKSDDGPAKVRFVPVGVKTLPNLRKAVYRFRDDVTDQTLLTKVREAHREHKAAYGVAGLDLEQSVRLPSGDAKTLGEVLSRKRLTGKGPIQRAAPKGPFGPAGPKQCWRCAETRGSFQLGDRISPDESVDLILGASDAAFHREGLWLRGELVDDAVFSEWLAARRREVGLTEPGSHSGGNAATGEGVPAETGGDPGGLAEERDLRILPILFDSAEERWRSLAEAVPEYEEVDFDDFPLQGPRTVYRDVRQLRRSGMDFIQHHESWIKKSGVRATDRSVHEHLSICRVLHLMASYDQLNLPSLASAEGLNRRRALIEMAHQGRPEAPSYEGADEILGVREATDGTIVDPALTQHAARRQAAKAEILKQNRLAAEEKRHAGRRNEEPDKNKQPDKGGKAGGKGDKNQSTP
;
A
#
# COMPACT_ATOMS: atom_id res chain seq x y z
N GLU A 1 34.09 -33.98 -9.93
CA GLU A 1 34.34 -33.61 -11.33
C GLU A 1 33.72 -32.24 -11.55
N GLU A 2 34.47 -31.29 -12.11
CA GLU A 2 33.98 -29.92 -12.35
C GLU A 2 32.87 -29.96 -13.41
N SER A 3 31.74 -29.32 -13.10
CA SER A 3 30.76 -28.94 -14.12
C SER A 3 31.50 -28.19 -15.23
N TRP A 4 31.52 -28.77 -16.43
CA TRP A 4 32.27 -28.25 -17.58
C TRP A 4 31.67 -26.93 -18.12
N MET A 5 30.47 -26.54 -17.65
CA MET A 5 29.86 -25.23 -17.87
C MET A 5 29.80 -24.41 -16.59
N GLU A 6 29.94 -23.10 -16.74
CA GLU A 6 29.81 -22.15 -15.64
C GLU A 6 28.37 -21.63 -15.52
N ILE A 7 27.80 -21.69 -14.32
CA ILE A 7 26.47 -21.17 -14.07
C ILE A 7 26.48 -19.64 -14.22
N GLY A 8 25.42 -19.10 -14.80
CA GLY A 8 25.22 -17.68 -15.04
C GLY A 8 25.97 -17.14 -16.27
N SER A 9 26.73 -18.00 -16.95
CA SER A 9 27.46 -17.64 -18.15
C SER A 9 26.61 -17.76 -19.42
N LYS A 10 26.92 -16.88 -20.37
CA LYS A 10 26.28 -16.85 -21.69
C LYS A 10 27.00 -17.80 -22.64
N TYR A 11 26.21 -18.57 -23.38
CA TYR A 11 26.66 -19.42 -24.47
C TYR A 11 25.89 -19.09 -25.74
N VAL A 12 26.50 -19.36 -26.88
CA VAL A 12 25.79 -19.45 -28.17
C VAL A 12 25.79 -20.89 -28.64
N VAL A 13 24.63 -21.35 -29.05
CA VAL A 13 24.40 -22.72 -29.51
C VAL A 13 23.95 -22.72 -30.97
N PHE A 14 24.22 -23.80 -31.69
CA PHE A 14 23.83 -23.94 -33.09
C PHE A 14 23.25 -25.33 -33.32
N TYR A 15 22.02 -25.38 -33.80
CA TYR A 15 21.33 -26.62 -34.15
C TYR A 15 21.58 -26.99 -35.60
N SER A 16 21.60 -28.29 -35.91
CA SER A 16 21.99 -28.78 -37.24
C SER A 16 20.97 -28.44 -38.33
N ASP A 17 19.72 -28.23 -37.93
CA ASP A 17 18.54 -27.90 -38.72
C ASP A 17 18.27 -26.39 -38.81
N ASP A 18 19.09 -25.55 -38.18
CA ASP A 18 18.88 -24.10 -38.10
C ASP A 18 19.88 -23.29 -38.95
N ASP A 19 19.50 -22.07 -39.32
CA ASP A 19 20.33 -21.11 -40.03
C ASP A 19 20.92 -19.99 -39.15
N VAL A 20 20.52 -19.92 -37.88
CA VAL A 20 21.06 -18.98 -36.88
C VAL A 20 21.69 -19.66 -35.66
N TRP A 21 22.58 -18.94 -34.98
CA TRP A 21 23.03 -19.27 -33.62
C TRP A 21 22.00 -18.77 -32.62
N HIS A 22 21.95 -19.36 -31.44
CA HIS A 22 21.01 -19.00 -30.39
C HIS A 22 21.74 -18.67 -29.10
N GLU A 23 21.43 -17.53 -28.48
CA GLU A 23 21.95 -17.23 -27.14
C GLU A 23 21.22 -18.07 -26.07
N ARG A 24 22.00 -18.52 -25.08
CA ARG A 24 21.54 -19.24 -23.90
C ARG A 24 22.28 -18.73 -22.68
N TYR A 25 21.57 -18.55 -21.57
CA TYR A 25 22.21 -18.47 -20.26
C TYR A 25 22.08 -19.82 -19.57
N VAL A 26 23.19 -20.36 -19.07
CA VAL A 26 23.18 -21.57 -18.24
C VAL A 26 22.80 -21.16 -16.82
N LEU A 27 21.74 -21.74 -16.25
CA LEU A 27 21.19 -21.34 -14.97
C LEU A 27 21.52 -22.33 -13.85
N LEU A 28 21.44 -23.63 -14.11
CA LEU A 28 21.72 -24.71 -13.15
C LEU A 28 22.10 -25.99 -13.89
N PRO A 29 22.85 -26.91 -13.27
CA PRO A 29 22.95 -28.27 -13.77
C PRO A 29 21.59 -28.97 -13.72
N GLY A 30 21.35 -29.84 -14.71
CA GLY A 30 20.23 -30.77 -14.78
C GLY A 30 20.42 -31.98 -13.85
N ASP A 31 19.49 -32.93 -13.92
CA ASP A 31 19.61 -34.22 -13.19
C ASP A 31 20.57 -35.18 -13.91
N GLU A 32 20.64 -35.08 -15.24
CA GLU A 32 21.53 -35.90 -16.07
C GLU A 32 22.83 -35.18 -16.45
N GLU A 33 23.92 -35.93 -16.59
CA GLU A 33 25.21 -35.38 -16.96
C GLU A 33 25.18 -34.74 -18.37
N GLY A 34 25.42 -33.43 -18.41
CA GLY A 34 25.45 -32.64 -19.63
C GLY A 34 24.15 -31.88 -19.91
N PHE A 35 23.09 -32.14 -19.15
CA PHE A 35 21.88 -31.35 -19.18
C PHE A 35 22.00 -30.15 -18.25
N PHE A 36 21.44 -29.02 -18.68
CA PHE A 36 21.42 -27.78 -17.91
C PHE A 36 20.07 -27.10 -18.06
N TRP A 37 19.60 -26.51 -16.97
CA TRP A 37 18.55 -25.52 -17.04
C TRP A 37 19.09 -24.28 -17.73
N ILE A 38 18.41 -23.86 -18.80
CA ILE A 38 18.81 -22.73 -19.62
C ILE A 38 17.71 -21.68 -19.66
N TRP A 39 18.11 -20.46 -20.01
CA TRP A 39 17.20 -19.36 -20.33
C TRP A 39 17.42 -18.87 -21.76
N THR A 40 16.33 -18.65 -22.49
CA THR A 40 16.31 -18.27 -23.91
C THR A 40 15.87 -16.81 -24.11
N PRO A 41 16.13 -16.23 -25.31
CA PRO A 41 15.62 -14.90 -25.66
C PRO A 41 14.10 -14.73 -25.64
N ASP A 42 13.35 -15.84 -25.72
CA ASP A 42 11.88 -15.87 -25.66
C ASP A 42 11.34 -15.88 -24.22
N ASP A 43 12.24 -15.76 -23.24
CA ASP A 43 11.99 -15.79 -21.80
C ASP A 43 11.67 -17.18 -21.20
N ASP A 44 11.80 -18.24 -22.00
CA ASP A 44 11.57 -19.61 -21.55
C ASP A 44 12.72 -20.13 -20.67
N VAL A 45 12.36 -20.95 -19.67
CA VAL A 45 13.29 -21.68 -18.81
C VAL A 45 12.97 -23.17 -18.89
N TYR A 46 13.92 -23.96 -19.40
CA TYR A 46 13.77 -25.41 -19.52
C TYR A 46 15.13 -26.12 -19.51
N GLU A 47 15.12 -27.44 -19.42
CA GLU A 47 16.33 -28.27 -19.41
C GLU A 47 16.74 -28.67 -20.83
N GLU A 48 18.02 -28.50 -21.17
CA GLU A 48 18.58 -28.83 -22.48
C GLU A 48 19.93 -29.55 -22.36
N ASP A 49 20.20 -30.53 -23.23
CA ASP A 49 21.51 -31.16 -23.36
C ASP A 49 22.50 -30.19 -24.00
N MET A 50 23.51 -29.73 -23.27
CA MET A 50 24.46 -28.75 -23.78
C MET A 50 25.75 -29.35 -24.36
N ARG A 51 25.90 -30.69 -24.41
CA ARG A 51 27.18 -31.35 -24.76
C ARG A 51 27.66 -31.10 -26.19
N GLY A 52 26.82 -30.55 -27.08
CA GLY A 52 27.22 -30.22 -28.44
C GLY A 52 27.29 -31.42 -29.40
N LYS A 53 26.58 -32.52 -29.09
CA LYS A 53 26.71 -33.82 -29.78
C LYS A 53 25.42 -34.62 -29.89
N SER A 54 24.29 -34.10 -29.44
CA SER A 54 23.02 -34.82 -29.45
C SER A 54 22.27 -34.58 -30.76
N ASP A 55 21.46 -35.57 -31.16
CA ASP A 55 20.52 -35.45 -32.29
C ASP A 55 19.37 -34.49 -31.94
N ASP A 56 18.97 -34.43 -30.66
CA ASP A 56 17.87 -33.61 -30.12
C ASP A 56 18.34 -32.32 -29.42
N GLY A 57 19.63 -31.96 -29.54
CA GLY A 57 20.18 -30.76 -28.92
C GLY A 57 21.14 -30.00 -29.85
N PRO A 58 21.91 -29.04 -29.32
CA PRO A 58 22.75 -28.20 -30.15
C PRO A 58 23.91 -29.03 -30.70
N ALA A 59 24.18 -28.89 -31.99
CA ALA A 59 25.32 -29.52 -32.67
C ALA A 59 26.65 -28.82 -32.33
N LYS A 60 26.60 -27.56 -31.88
CA LYS A 60 27.77 -26.80 -31.43
C LYS A 60 27.38 -25.88 -30.28
N VAL A 61 28.23 -25.79 -29.27
CA VAL A 61 28.09 -24.87 -28.14
C VAL A 61 29.38 -24.08 -27.97
N ARG A 62 29.27 -22.76 -27.75
CA ARG A 62 30.43 -21.88 -27.57
C ARG A 62 30.18 -20.90 -26.43
N PHE A 63 31.15 -20.82 -25.51
CA PHE A 63 31.15 -19.86 -24.42
C PHE A 63 31.33 -18.43 -24.93
N VAL A 64 30.52 -17.49 -24.43
CA VAL A 64 30.64 -16.05 -24.69
C VAL A 64 31.24 -15.38 -23.45
N PRO A 65 32.45 -14.80 -23.54
CA PRO A 65 33.06 -14.14 -22.39
C PRO A 65 32.22 -12.97 -21.86
N VAL A 66 32.34 -12.68 -20.57
CA VAL A 66 31.69 -11.52 -19.94
C VAL A 66 32.10 -10.23 -20.65
N GLY A 67 31.14 -9.32 -20.85
CA GLY A 67 31.34 -8.06 -21.56
C GLY A 67 31.40 -8.18 -23.09
N VAL A 68 31.40 -9.40 -23.65
CA VAL A 68 31.36 -9.63 -25.09
C VAL A 68 29.91 -9.74 -25.56
N LYS A 69 29.47 -8.81 -26.42
CA LYS A 69 28.12 -8.86 -27.00
C LYS A 69 27.90 -10.04 -27.94
N THR A 70 28.94 -10.45 -28.68
CA THR A 70 28.90 -11.63 -29.56
C THR A 70 30.29 -12.11 -29.87
N LEU A 71 30.44 -13.42 -30.10
CA LEU A 71 31.72 -13.98 -30.52
C LEU A 71 32.10 -13.49 -31.93
N PRO A 72 33.38 -13.12 -32.14
CA PRO A 72 33.90 -12.90 -33.48
C PRO A 72 33.92 -14.23 -34.24
N ASN A 73 33.70 -14.18 -35.56
CA ASN A 73 33.75 -15.33 -36.48
C ASN A 73 32.57 -16.32 -36.42
N LEU A 74 31.40 -15.90 -35.95
CA LEU A 74 30.16 -16.62 -36.23
C LEU A 74 29.76 -16.34 -37.68
N ARG A 75 29.79 -17.37 -38.55
CA ARG A 75 29.47 -17.24 -39.99
C ARG A 75 27.97 -17.06 -40.28
N LYS A 76 27.13 -17.10 -39.25
CA LYS A 76 25.67 -17.04 -39.29
C LYS A 76 25.18 -16.00 -38.28
N ALA A 77 23.97 -15.49 -38.47
CA ALA A 77 23.34 -14.56 -37.54
C ALA A 77 23.14 -15.21 -36.16
N VAL A 78 22.86 -14.39 -35.15
CA VAL A 78 22.61 -14.85 -33.78
C VAL A 78 21.23 -14.35 -33.35
N TYR A 79 20.37 -15.26 -32.92
CA TYR A 79 19.15 -15.00 -32.17
C TYR A 79 19.53 -14.67 -30.73
N ARG A 80 19.26 -13.42 -30.33
CA ARG A 80 19.80 -12.81 -29.11
C ARG A 80 18.70 -12.29 -28.21
N PHE A 81 19.04 -12.13 -26.94
CA PHE A 81 18.22 -11.36 -26.01
C PHE A 81 18.01 -9.93 -26.54
N ARG A 82 16.77 -9.45 -26.44
CA ARG A 82 16.40 -8.10 -26.90
C ARG A 82 17.16 -7.01 -26.15
N ASP A 83 17.28 -7.19 -24.84
CA ASP A 83 17.90 -6.25 -23.91
C ASP A 83 19.14 -6.88 -23.26
N ASP A 84 20.10 -6.04 -22.84
CA ASP A 84 21.28 -6.51 -22.13
C ASP A 84 20.85 -7.09 -20.76
N VAL A 85 21.16 -8.36 -20.52
CA VAL A 85 20.79 -9.07 -19.29
C VAL A 85 21.50 -8.48 -18.08
N THR A 86 20.73 -8.08 -17.07
CA THR A 86 21.26 -7.56 -15.80
C THR A 86 21.48 -8.67 -14.77
N ASP A 87 22.35 -8.41 -13.79
CA ASP A 87 22.57 -9.30 -12.64
C ASP A 87 21.25 -9.69 -11.95
N GLN A 88 20.37 -8.72 -11.74
CA GLN A 88 19.10 -8.96 -11.06
C GLN A 88 18.17 -9.88 -11.87
N THR A 89 18.16 -9.72 -13.19
CA THR A 89 17.34 -10.56 -14.08
C THR A 89 17.87 -11.99 -14.10
N LEU A 90 19.19 -12.15 -14.26
CA LEU A 90 19.82 -13.48 -14.20
C LEU A 90 19.56 -14.17 -12.86
N LEU A 91 19.74 -13.46 -11.74
CA LEU A 91 19.49 -14.02 -10.40
C LEU A 91 18.03 -14.45 -10.22
N THR A 92 17.09 -13.75 -10.85
CA THR A 92 15.67 -14.12 -10.84
C THR A 92 15.46 -15.42 -11.61
N LYS A 93 16.08 -15.54 -12.79
CA LYS A 93 15.99 -16.74 -13.64
C LYS A 93 16.70 -17.96 -13.01
N VAL A 94 17.82 -17.78 -12.31
CA VAL A 94 18.46 -18.86 -11.54
C VAL A 94 17.54 -19.40 -10.44
N ARG A 95 16.78 -18.53 -9.75
CA ARG A 95 15.79 -18.96 -8.75
C ARG A 95 14.58 -19.66 -9.38
N GLU A 96 14.16 -19.20 -10.55
CA GLU A 96 13.10 -19.83 -11.34
C GLU A 96 13.52 -21.25 -11.75
N ALA A 97 14.69 -21.41 -12.36
CA ALA A 97 15.24 -22.73 -12.68
C ALA A 97 15.40 -23.62 -11.45
N HIS A 98 15.78 -23.07 -10.29
CA HIS A 98 15.90 -23.88 -9.06
C HIS A 98 14.55 -24.41 -8.60
N ARG A 99 13.48 -23.63 -8.75
CA ARG A 99 12.13 -24.05 -8.43
C ARG A 99 11.65 -25.14 -9.38
N GLU A 100 11.89 -24.99 -10.68
CA GLU A 100 11.54 -26.02 -11.67
C GLU A 100 12.34 -27.31 -11.44
N HIS A 101 13.65 -27.21 -11.23
CA HIS A 101 14.50 -28.34 -10.86
C HIS A 101 13.97 -29.03 -9.60
N LYS A 102 13.60 -28.25 -8.58
CA LYS A 102 13.05 -28.79 -7.34
C LYS A 102 11.71 -29.49 -7.53
N ALA A 103 10.86 -28.98 -8.43
CA ALA A 103 9.59 -29.60 -8.75
C ALA A 103 9.77 -30.92 -9.52
N ALA A 104 10.73 -30.98 -10.44
CA ALA A 104 11.01 -32.17 -11.26
C ALA A 104 11.77 -33.27 -10.48
N TYR A 105 12.81 -32.89 -9.74
CA TYR A 105 13.81 -33.82 -9.19
C TYR A 105 13.94 -33.78 -7.66
N GLY A 106 13.37 -32.77 -7.00
CA GLY A 106 13.52 -32.54 -5.57
C GLY A 106 14.72 -31.67 -5.20
N VAL A 107 15.17 -31.70 -3.93
CA VAL A 107 16.19 -30.78 -3.40
C VAL A 107 17.60 -31.39 -3.36
N ALA A 108 17.75 -32.63 -3.80
CA ALA A 108 19.03 -33.34 -3.74
C ALA A 108 19.85 -33.07 -5.02
N GLY A 109 21.18 -33.01 -4.89
CA GLY A 109 22.10 -33.01 -6.05
C GLY A 109 22.71 -31.68 -6.44
N LEU A 110 22.17 -30.54 -5.97
CA LEU A 110 22.77 -29.22 -6.25
C LEU A 110 23.90 -28.87 -5.28
N ASP A 111 25.05 -28.51 -5.82
CA ASP A 111 26.18 -27.97 -5.05
C ASP A 111 25.96 -26.47 -4.77
N LEU A 112 25.57 -26.13 -3.54
CA LEU A 112 25.31 -24.75 -3.14
C LEU A 112 26.57 -23.87 -3.11
N GLU A 113 27.77 -24.47 -3.08
CA GLU A 113 29.03 -23.73 -3.14
C GLU A 113 29.46 -23.44 -4.58
N GLN A 114 28.73 -23.96 -5.58
CA GLN A 114 29.02 -23.72 -6.98
C GLN A 114 28.88 -22.23 -7.32
N SER A 115 29.86 -21.70 -8.06
CA SER A 115 29.90 -20.30 -8.46
C SER A 115 28.88 -19.99 -9.57
N VAL A 116 28.13 -18.92 -9.37
CA VAL A 116 27.20 -18.28 -10.33
C VAL A 116 27.85 -16.98 -10.79
N ARG A 117 28.27 -16.94 -12.05
CA ARG A 117 28.84 -15.74 -12.68
C ARG A 117 27.75 -14.79 -13.13
N LEU A 118 27.88 -13.52 -12.81
CA LEU A 118 26.92 -12.48 -13.16
C LEU A 118 27.32 -11.75 -14.45
N PRO A 119 26.37 -11.15 -15.19
CA PRO A 119 26.66 -10.34 -16.37
C PRO A 119 27.62 -9.17 -16.11
N SER A 120 27.62 -8.62 -14.89
CA SER A 120 28.59 -7.61 -14.43
C SER A 120 30.04 -8.12 -14.36
N GLY A 121 30.24 -9.44 -14.32
CA GLY A 121 31.53 -10.09 -14.07
C GLY A 121 31.77 -10.49 -12.62
N ASP A 122 30.90 -10.06 -11.70
CA ASP A 122 30.90 -10.53 -10.32
C ASP A 122 30.52 -12.02 -10.24
N ALA A 123 30.86 -12.66 -9.13
CA ALA A 123 30.47 -14.04 -8.84
C ALA A 123 29.80 -14.14 -7.47
N LYS A 124 28.82 -15.03 -7.35
CA LYS A 124 28.15 -15.40 -6.10
C LYS A 124 28.08 -16.91 -5.98
N THR A 125 27.96 -17.46 -4.78
CA THR A 125 27.65 -18.89 -4.68
C THR A 125 26.17 -19.14 -4.97
N LEU A 126 25.85 -20.33 -5.47
CA LEU A 126 24.46 -20.72 -5.71
C LEU A 126 23.65 -20.62 -4.41
N GLY A 127 24.23 -20.98 -3.27
CA GLY A 127 23.66 -20.78 -1.95
C GLY A 127 23.31 -19.33 -1.64
N GLU A 128 24.18 -18.36 -1.95
CA GLU A 128 23.88 -16.94 -1.79
C GLU A 128 22.72 -16.47 -2.68
N VAL A 129 22.65 -16.97 -3.92
CA VAL A 129 21.59 -16.63 -4.88
C VAL A 129 20.24 -17.16 -4.42
N LEU A 130 20.21 -18.41 -3.95
CA LEU A 130 19.01 -19.14 -3.52
C LEU A 130 18.60 -18.81 -2.09
N SER A 131 19.52 -18.33 -1.26
CA SER A 131 19.19 -17.86 0.08
C SER A 131 18.21 -16.70 -0.02
N ARG A 132 17.03 -16.86 0.60
CA ARG A 132 16.15 -15.71 0.85
C ARG A 132 16.98 -14.74 1.67
N LYS A 133 17.23 -13.52 1.17
CA LYS A 133 17.71 -12.41 1.98
C LYS A 133 16.76 -12.24 3.16
N ARG A 134 17.06 -12.88 4.29
CA ARG A 134 16.84 -12.24 5.58
C ARG A 134 17.64 -10.95 5.49
N LEU A 135 17.05 -9.82 5.88
CA LEU A 135 17.77 -8.57 6.04
C LEU A 135 18.86 -8.77 7.11
N THR A 136 19.99 -9.34 6.71
CA THR A 136 21.20 -9.43 7.49
C THR A 136 21.97 -8.15 7.21
N GLY A 137 21.84 -7.18 8.11
CA GLY A 137 22.75 -6.03 8.14
C GLY A 137 24.19 -6.53 8.16
N LYS A 138 25.02 -6.00 7.26
CA LYS A 138 26.45 -6.27 7.22
C LYS A 138 27.12 -5.61 8.43
N GLY A 139 27.26 -6.35 9.52
CA GLY A 139 28.27 -6.12 10.55
C GLY A 139 29.37 -7.19 10.43
N PRO A 140 30.62 -6.90 10.83
CA PRO A 140 31.70 -7.88 10.76
C PRO A 140 31.35 -9.09 11.62
N ILE A 141 31.47 -10.29 11.04
CA ILE A 141 31.21 -11.56 11.70
C ILE A 141 32.30 -11.77 12.77
N GLN A 142 32.00 -11.42 14.02
CA GLN A 142 32.66 -12.03 15.16
C GLN A 142 31.96 -13.34 15.48
N ARG A 143 32.73 -14.43 15.35
CA ARG A 143 32.35 -15.76 15.84
C ARG A 143 32.03 -15.69 17.33
N ALA A 144 30.96 -16.39 17.70
CA ALA A 144 30.37 -16.57 19.03
C ALA A 144 29.60 -15.34 19.56
N ALA A 145 28.27 -15.41 19.49
CA ALA A 145 27.40 -14.53 20.28
C ALA A 145 27.59 -14.88 21.77
N PRO A 146 28.03 -13.94 22.61
CA PRO A 146 27.97 -14.14 24.05
C PRO A 146 26.50 -14.07 24.47
N LYS A 147 25.94 -15.19 24.93
CA LYS A 147 24.76 -15.16 25.78
C LYS A 147 25.21 -14.61 27.13
N GLY A 148 25.02 -13.32 27.34
CA GLY A 148 25.29 -12.64 28.61
C GLY A 148 24.19 -11.62 28.95
N PRO A 149 24.05 -11.25 30.24
CA PRO A 149 23.10 -10.22 30.68
C PRO A 149 23.38 -8.88 29.97
N PHE A 150 22.41 -7.96 29.97
CA PHE A 150 22.59 -6.62 29.42
C PHE A 150 23.84 -5.99 30.03
N GLY A 151 24.88 -5.82 29.20
CA GLY A 151 26.01 -4.98 29.59
C GLY A 151 25.47 -3.58 29.92
N PRO A 152 25.90 -2.94 31.02
CA PRO A 152 25.40 -1.63 31.35
C PRO A 152 25.68 -0.71 30.17
N ALA A 153 24.64 -0.04 29.67
CA ALA A 153 24.84 1.03 28.69
C ALA A 153 25.86 2.01 29.27
N GLY A 154 26.87 2.39 28.47
CA GLY A 154 27.82 3.41 28.92
C GLY A 154 27.08 4.66 29.37
N PRO A 155 27.68 5.52 30.22
CA PRO A 155 26.99 6.67 30.83
C PRO A 155 26.37 7.68 29.84
N LYS A 156 26.67 7.56 28.54
CA LYS A 156 26.14 8.37 27.44
C LYS A 156 25.43 7.56 26.36
N GLN A 157 25.21 6.28 26.59
CA GLN A 157 24.55 5.38 25.64
C GLN A 157 23.14 5.05 26.13
N CYS A 158 22.21 4.93 25.20
CA CYS A 158 20.88 4.43 25.49
C CYS A 158 20.34 3.63 24.31
N TRP A 159 19.50 2.64 24.61
CA TRP A 159 18.82 1.89 23.58
C TRP A 159 17.72 2.75 22.96
N ARG A 160 17.73 2.83 21.64
CA ARG A 160 16.81 3.62 20.82
C ARG A 160 15.99 2.70 19.92
N CYS A 161 14.68 2.94 19.83
CA CYS A 161 13.82 2.21 18.91
C CYS A 161 14.27 2.49 17.47
N ALA A 162 14.66 1.46 16.73
CA ALA A 162 15.19 1.58 15.37
C ALA A 162 14.11 1.47 14.29
N GLU A 163 12.84 1.31 14.70
CA GLU A 163 11.67 1.23 13.83
C GLU A 163 10.46 1.90 14.50
N THR A 164 9.44 2.26 13.72
CA THR A 164 8.17 2.77 14.26
C THR A 164 7.17 1.64 14.31
N ARG A 165 6.74 1.24 15.52
CA ARG A 165 5.85 0.09 15.69
C ARG A 165 5.05 0.19 16.99
N GLY A 166 3.73 0.03 16.87
CA GLY A 166 2.82 0.20 18.02
C GLY A 166 2.81 1.65 18.51
N SER A 167 3.01 1.83 19.82
CA SER A 167 3.14 3.15 20.47
C SER A 167 4.56 3.75 20.37
N PHE A 168 5.56 2.96 19.93
CA PHE A 168 6.96 3.36 19.89
C PHE A 168 7.32 3.98 18.54
N GLN A 169 7.89 5.18 18.59
CA GLN A 169 8.40 5.93 17.46
C GLN A 169 9.89 5.70 17.26
N LEU A 170 10.36 5.89 16.03
CA LEU A 170 11.78 5.88 15.72
C LEU A 170 12.54 6.88 16.60
N GLY A 171 13.54 6.39 17.34
CA GLY A 171 14.37 7.19 18.25
C GLY A 171 13.90 7.26 19.71
N ASP A 172 12.76 6.64 20.04
CA ASP A 172 12.31 6.54 21.44
C ASP A 172 13.31 5.76 22.29
N ARG A 173 13.51 6.17 23.55
CA ARG A 173 14.36 5.43 24.50
C ARG A 173 13.64 4.18 24.97
N ILE A 174 14.34 3.05 24.96
CA ILE A 174 13.84 1.78 25.48
C ILE A 174 14.74 1.35 26.65
N SER A 175 14.14 1.02 27.78
CA SER A 175 14.87 0.40 28.89
C SER A 175 14.81 -1.12 28.74
N PRO A 176 15.95 -1.83 28.72
CA PRO A 176 15.99 -3.28 28.71
C PRO A 176 15.24 -3.95 29.86
N ASP A 177 14.59 -5.07 29.56
CA ASP A 177 14.04 -6.04 30.50
C ASP A 177 14.74 -7.39 30.24
N GLU A 178 15.63 -7.77 31.15
CA GLU A 178 16.47 -8.97 31.01
C GLU A 178 15.67 -10.28 30.94
N SER A 179 14.40 -10.27 31.35
CA SER A 179 13.56 -11.46 31.36
C SER A 179 12.94 -11.81 30.01
N VAL A 180 12.80 -10.82 29.12
CA VAL A 180 12.06 -10.95 27.85
C VAL A 180 12.82 -10.44 26.63
N ASP A 181 13.77 -9.52 26.80
CA ASP A 181 14.48 -8.91 25.68
C ASP A 181 15.68 -9.74 25.24
N LEU A 182 16.01 -9.67 23.95
CA LEU A 182 17.05 -10.47 23.33
C LEU A 182 18.14 -9.58 22.75
N ILE A 183 19.37 -9.73 23.24
CA ILE A 183 20.54 -9.07 22.66
C ILE A 183 20.98 -9.86 21.44
N LEU A 184 21.02 -9.19 20.29
CA LEU A 184 21.37 -9.78 19.00
C LEU A 184 22.82 -9.49 18.62
N GLY A 185 23.42 -8.44 19.20
CA GLY A 185 24.81 -8.05 18.99
C GLY A 185 25.27 -6.97 19.97
N ALA A 186 26.44 -6.38 19.73
CA ALA A 186 27.03 -5.36 20.61
C ALA A 186 26.21 -4.06 20.67
N SER A 187 25.45 -3.76 19.62
CA SER A 187 24.65 -2.54 19.47
C SER A 187 23.22 -2.81 19.01
N ASP A 188 22.79 -4.07 18.94
CA ASP A 188 21.47 -4.46 18.44
C ASP A 188 20.76 -5.37 19.43
N ALA A 189 19.49 -5.10 19.67
CA ALA A 189 18.61 -5.91 20.51
C ALA A 189 17.18 -5.94 19.98
N ALA A 190 16.44 -6.97 20.35
CA ALA A 190 15.01 -7.10 20.14
C ALA A 190 14.30 -6.93 21.49
N PHE A 191 13.40 -5.96 21.56
CA PHE A 191 12.65 -5.61 22.76
C PHE A 191 11.20 -6.08 22.61
N HIS A 192 10.69 -6.81 23.59
CA HIS A 192 9.30 -7.24 23.59
C HIS A 192 8.45 -6.27 24.40
N ARG A 193 7.66 -5.41 23.74
CA ARG A 193 6.81 -4.42 24.39
C ARG A 193 5.41 -4.49 23.83
N GLU A 194 4.41 -4.45 24.71
CA GLU A 194 2.99 -4.44 24.33
C GLU A 194 2.60 -5.60 23.37
N GLY A 195 3.25 -6.77 23.49
CA GLY A 195 3.01 -7.92 22.63
C GLY A 195 3.65 -7.82 21.22
N LEU A 196 4.51 -6.82 21.01
CA LEU A 196 5.24 -6.59 19.77
C LEU A 196 6.74 -6.72 20.00
N TRP A 197 7.42 -7.26 19.00
CA TRP A 197 8.89 -7.22 18.94
C TRP A 197 9.32 -5.93 18.24
N LEU A 198 10.14 -5.16 18.92
CA LEU A 198 10.74 -3.91 18.45
C LEU A 198 12.24 -4.14 18.26
N ARG A 199 12.79 -3.73 17.13
CA ARG A 199 14.24 -3.60 16.99
C ARG A 199 14.71 -2.34 17.71
N GLY A 200 15.73 -2.46 18.55
CA GLY A 200 16.41 -1.31 19.14
C GLY A 200 17.92 -1.38 18.97
N GLU A 201 18.53 -0.21 18.86
CA GLU A 201 19.97 -0.03 18.70
C GLU A 201 20.55 0.74 19.88
N LEU A 202 21.75 0.36 20.34
CA LEU A 202 22.45 1.10 21.40
C LEU A 202 23.15 2.31 20.77
N VAL A 203 22.67 3.51 21.09
CA VAL A 203 23.12 4.76 20.45
C VAL A 203 23.77 5.66 21.50
N ASP A 204 24.92 6.23 21.17
CA ASP A 204 25.52 7.31 21.95
C ASP A 204 24.75 8.61 21.73
N ASP A 205 24.38 9.29 22.81
CA ASP A 205 23.64 10.56 22.76
C ASP A 205 24.36 11.61 21.88
N ALA A 206 25.70 11.54 21.72
CA ALA A 206 26.47 12.45 20.86
C ALA A 206 26.19 12.27 19.35
N VAL A 207 25.85 11.07 18.90
CA VAL A 207 25.59 10.76 17.47
C VAL A 207 24.11 10.53 17.18
N PHE A 208 23.24 10.75 18.19
CA PHE A 208 21.81 10.46 18.08
C PHE A 208 21.14 11.16 16.90
N SER A 209 21.44 12.45 16.66
CA SER A 209 20.83 13.21 15.56
C SER A 209 21.21 12.66 14.18
N GLU A 210 22.48 12.30 13.98
CA GLU A 210 22.97 11.70 12.73
C GLU A 210 22.39 10.30 12.52
N TRP A 211 22.35 9.49 13.59
CA TRP A 211 21.74 8.17 13.59
C TRP A 211 20.24 8.24 13.25
N LEU A 212 19.51 9.18 13.86
CA LEU A 212 18.08 9.35 13.62
C LEU A 212 17.79 9.77 12.17
N ALA A 213 18.59 10.69 11.61
CA ALA A 213 18.47 11.11 10.22
C ALA A 213 18.81 9.98 9.23
N ALA A 214 19.84 9.17 9.53
CA ALA A 214 20.16 7.97 8.74
C ALA A 214 19.01 6.95 8.77
N ARG A 215 18.43 6.70 9.95
CA ARG A 215 17.31 5.75 10.09
C ARG A 215 16.05 6.25 9.41
N ARG A 216 15.72 7.55 9.51
CA ARG A 216 14.59 8.15 8.79
C ARG A 216 14.69 7.94 7.28
N ARG A 217 15.88 8.13 6.70
CA ARG A 217 16.12 7.84 5.27
C ARG A 217 15.95 6.35 4.94
N GLU A 218 16.45 5.46 5.79
CA GLU A 218 16.32 4.01 5.58
C GLU A 218 14.86 3.52 5.65
N VAL A 219 14.04 4.12 6.51
CA VAL A 219 12.61 3.79 6.63
C VAL A 219 11.70 4.67 5.76
N GLY A 220 12.26 5.47 4.85
CA GLY A 220 11.49 6.28 3.90
C GLY A 220 10.74 7.49 4.50
N LEU A 221 11.08 7.91 5.72
CA LEU A 221 10.50 9.11 6.35
C LEU A 221 11.30 10.36 5.93
N THR A 222 10.70 11.26 5.15
CA THR A 222 11.30 12.56 4.80
C THR A 222 11.42 13.47 6.03
N GLU A 223 12.46 14.31 6.07
CA GLU A 223 12.69 15.22 7.19
C GLU A 223 11.53 16.22 7.39
N PRO A 224 11.08 16.50 8.64
CA PRO A 224 10.14 17.58 8.91
C PRO A 224 10.75 18.92 8.49
N GLY A 225 10.10 19.58 7.54
CA GLY A 225 10.67 20.67 6.77
C GLY A 225 11.18 21.89 7.56
N SER A 226 12.27 22.46 7.05
CA SER A 226 12.62 23.86 7.24
C SER A 226 11.49 24.74 6.67
N HIS A 227 10.63 25.24 7.56
CA HIS A 227 9.70 26.30 7.22
C HIS A 227 10.45 27.63 7.17
N SER A 228 10.61 28.21 5.98
CA SER A 228 10.81 29.64 5.82
C SER A 228 9.63 30.20 5.01
N GLY A 229 8.84 31.06 5.66
CA GLY A 229 7.69 31.71 5.05
C GLY A 229 8.05 32.94 4.23
N GLY A 230 7.06 33.42 3.47
CA GLY A 230 6.98 34.83 3.06
C GLY A 230 6.72 35.13 1.58
N ASN A 231 5.43 35.33 1.27
CA ASN A 231 4.85 36.32 0.35
C ASN A 231 5.23 36.42 -1.15
N ALA A 232 4.18 36.18 -1.96
CA ALA A 232 3.56 37.08 -2.94
C ALA A 232 4.31 37.57 -4.20
N ALA A 233 3.67 37.22 -5.34
CA ALA A 233 3.39 38.01 -6.54
C ALA A 233 4.35 37.99 -7.75
N THR A 234 3.73 37.58 -8.87
CA THR A 234 3.91 38.01 -10.28
C THR A 234 5.15 37.60 -11.06
N GLY A 235 4.91 37.03 -12.25
CA GLY A 235 5.85 37.09 -13.38
C GLY A 235 5.81 35.85 -14.28
N GLU A 236 5.14 35.95 -15.41
CA GLU A 236 5.30 35.06 -16.56
C GLU A 236 6.78 35.01 -17.03
N GLY A 237 7.23 33.84 -17.47
CA GLY A 237 8.50 33.70 -18.19
C GLY A 237 9.08 32.29 -18.16
N VAL A 238 8.89 31.55 -19.26
CA VAL A 238 9.69 30.38 -19.68
C VAL A 238 10.45 30.80 -20.94
N PRO A 239 11.65 30.27 -21.31
CA PRO A 239 12.48 29.21 -20.70
C PRO A 239 13.97 29.61 -20.50
N ALA A 240 14.71 28.80 -19.75
CA ALA A 240 16.13 28.54 -20.05
C ALA A 240 16.55 27.17 -19.51
N GLU A 241 17.00 26.29 -20.41
CA GLU A 241 17.74 25.08 -20.09
C GLU A 241 19.08 25.43 -19.43
N THR A 242 19.37 24.82 -18.29
CA THR A 242 20.74 24.57 -17.82
C THR A 242 20.78 23.22 -17.13
N GLY A 243 21.62 22.33 -17.66
CA GLY A 243 21.78 20.96 -17.16
C GLY A 243 22.50 20.86 -15.82
N GLY A 244 22.30 19.71 -15.17
CA GLY A 244 23.11 19.21 -14.07
C GLY A 244 22.31 18.47 -13.01
N ASP A 245 22.09 17.16 -13.21
CA ASP A 245 22.41 16.06 -12.26
C ASP A 245 21.90 14.73 -12.86
N PRO A 246 22.68 13.64 -13.00
CA PRO A 246 22.15 12.31 -13.25
C PRO A 246 21.56 11.74 -11.95
N GLY A 247 20.59 12.46 -11.38
CA GLY A 247 19.74 11.95 -10.32
C GLY A 247 18.87 10.87 -10.93
N GLY A 248 19.10 9.62 -10.53
CA GLY A 248 18.30 8.48 -10.96
C GLY A 248 16.82 8.83 -10.86
N LEU A 249 16.11 8.68 -11.97
CA LEU A 249 14.66 8.61 -11.98
C LEU A 249 14.30 7.40 -11.10
N ALA A 250 14.18 7.63 -9.79
CA ALA A 250 13.40 6.76 -8.93
C ALA A 250 12.04 6.73 -9.62
N GLU A 251 11.72 5.60 -10.27
CA GLU A 251 10.45 5.42 -10.95
C GLU A 251 9.37 5.86 -9.97
N GLU A 252 8.68 6.97 -10.28
CA GLU A 252 7.59 7.48 -9.48
C GLU A 252 6.51 6.41 -9.49
N ARG A 253 6.54 5.59 -8.44
CA ARG A 253 5.65 4.47 -8.28
C ARG A 253 4.23 5.00 -8.12
N ASP A 254 3.30 4.47 -8.91
CA ASP A 254 1.88 4.80 -8.78
C ASP A 254 1.39 4.47 -7.36
N LEU A 255 1.00 5.53 -6.62
CA LEU A 255 0.51 5.46 -5.23
C LEU A 255 -0.68 4.51 -5.05
N ARG A 256 -1.38 4.18 -6.13
CA ARG A 256 -2.56 3.29 -6.12
C ARG A 256 -2.17 1.81 -6.05
N ILE A 257 -0.90 1.46 -6.25
CA ILE A 257 -0.44 0.08 -6.40
C ILE A 257 0.59 -0.27 -5.33
N LEU A 258 0.30 -1.30 -4.54
CA LEU A 258 1.22 -1.81 -3.51
C LEU A 258 2.26 -2.76 -4.12
N PRO A 259 3.32 -3.13 -3.37
CA PRO A 259 4.27 -4.15 -3.84
C PRO A 259 3.57 -5.47 -4.09
N ILE A 260 3.90 -6.17 -5.16
CA ILE A 260 3.34 -7.51 -5.36
C ILE A 260 4.00 -8.46 -4.37
N LEU A 261 3.18 -9.13 -3.56
CA LEU A 261 3.56 -10.22 -2.68
C LEU A 261 3.01 -11.54 -3.21
N PHE A 262 3.77 -12.59 -2.96
CA PHE A 262 3.37 -13.97 -3.18
C PHE A 262 3.39 -14.67 -1.83
N ASP A 263 2.41 -15.53 -1.58
CA ASP A 263 2.37 -16.30 -0.35
C ASP A 263 3.33 -17.50 -0.38
N SER A 264 3.23 -18.37 0.63
CA SER A 264 4.06 -19.58 0.69
C SER A 264 3.77 -20.60 -0.41
N ALA A 265 2.60 -20.54 -1.05
CA ALA A 265 2.21 -21.38 -2.18
C ALA A 265 2.56 -20.73 -3.53
N GLU A 266 3.25 -19.58 -3.51
CA GLU A 266 3.60 -18.78 -4.69
C GLU A 266 2.39 -18.26 -5.45
N GLU A 267 1.23 -18.19 -4.78
CA GLU A 267 0.06 -17.53 -5.32
C GLU A 267 0.16 -16.04 -5.00
N ARG A 268 -0.26 -15.20 -5.94
CA ARG A 268 -0.32 -13.76 -5.72
C ARG A 268 -1.38 -13.49 -4.66
N TRP A 269 -0.91 -13.13 -3.47
CA TRP A 269 -1.78 -12.96 -2.32
C TRP A 269 -1.17 -12.03 -1.27
N ARG A 270 -2.03 -11.27 -0.59
CA ARG A 270 -1.70 -10.38 0.51
C ARG A 270 -2.88 -10.30 1.48
N SER A 271 -2.61 -10.38 2.78
CA SER A 271 -3.67 -10.20 3.79
C SER A 271 -3.92 -8.72 4.11
N LEU A 272 -5.08 -8.37 4.66
CA LEU A 272 -5.31 -7.00 5.18
C LEU A 272 -4.35 -6.65 6.33
N ALA A 273 -3.87 -7.64 7.07
CA ALA A 273 -2.91 -7.42 8.16
C ALA A 273 -1.58 -6.86 7.65
N GLU A 274 -1.16 -7.30 6.46
CA GLU A 274 0.03 -6.87 5.72
C GLU A 274 -0.23 -5.65 4.83
N ALA A 275 -1.43 -5.52 4.25
CA ALA A 275 -1.76 -4.43 3.34
C ALA A 275 -1.91 -3.08 4.05
N VAL A 276 -2.62 -3.05 5.19
CA VAL A 276 -2.97 -1.78 5.87
C VAL A 276 -1.77 -0.94 6.33
N PRO A 277 -0.67 -1.53 6.84
CA PRO A 277 0.55 -0.77 7.12
C PRO A 277 1.16 -0.06 5.90
N GLU A 278 0.97 -0.60 4.71
CA GLU A 278 1.47 -0.07 3.44
C GLU A 278 0.48 0.89 2.77
N TYR A 279 -0.73 1.05 3.32
CA TYR A 279 -1.71 1.97 2.76
C TYR A 279 -1.36 3.41 3.07
N GLU A 280 -1.36 4.21 2.01
CA GLU A 280 -1.20 5.65 2.05
C GLU A 280 -2.47 6.33 1.56
N GLU A 281 -2.92 7.34 2.32
CA GLU A 281 -4.05 8.18 1.95
C GLU A 281 -3.52 9.58 1.62
N VAL A 282 -3.46 9.90 0.32
CA VAL A 282 -3.04 11.21 -0.18
C VAL A 282 -4.27 12.00 -0.61
N ASP A 283 -4.34 13.27 -0.25
CA ASP A 283 -5.43 14.14 -0.66
C ASP A 283 -5.30 14.50 -2.15
N PHE A 284 -6.33 14.17 -2.92
CA PHE A 284 -6.43 14.52 -4.34
C PHE A 284 -7.40 15.68 -4.49
N ASP A 285 -6.94 16.80 -5.07
CA ASP A 285 -7.77 17.98 -5.30
C ASP A 285 -8.96 17.68 -6.24
N ASP A 286 -8.82 16.67 -7.11
CA ASP A 286 -9.79 16.23 -8.10
C ASP A 286 -10.52 14.92 -7.72
N PHE A 287 -10.51 14.53 -6.44
CA PHE A 287 -11.19 13.31 -6.00
C PHE A 287 -12.70 13.36 -6.34
N PRO A 288 -13.25 12.36 -7.07
CA PRO A 288 -14.57 12.49 -7.69
C PRO A 288 -15.74 12.38 -6.70
N LEU A 289 -15.52 11.83 -5.50
CA LEU A 289 -16.57 11.64 -4.49
C LEU A 289 -16.50 12.76 -3.44
N GLN A 290 -17.65 13.34 -3.12
CA GLN A 290 -17.75 14.41 -2.13
C GLN A 290 -17.79 13.87 -0.70
N GLY A 291 -17.30 14.65 0.26
CA GLY A 291 -17.26 14.26 1.68
C GLY A 291 -16.04 13.41 2.05
N PRO A 292 -15.90 13.05 3.33
CA PRO A 292 -14.70 12.37 3.82
C PRO A 292 -14.55 10.98 3.21
N ARG A 293 -13.31 10.59 2.88
CA ARG A 293 -13.00 9.20 2.54
C ARG A 293 -13.12 8.32 3.78
N THR A 294 -13.63 7.11 3.58
CA THR A 294 -14.05 6.21 4.67
C THR A 294 -13.35 4.86 4.61
N VAL A 295 -12.87 4.45 3.42
CA VAL A 295 -12.29 3.13 3.22
C VAL A 295 -11.07 2.92 4.11
N TYR A 296 -10.22 3.93 4.34
CA TYR A 296 -9.04 3.76 5.19
C TYR A 296 -9.39 3.50 6.65
N ARG A 297 -10.40 4.20 7.18
CA ARG A 297 -10.92 3.96 8.52
C ARG A 297 -11.45 2.54 8.65
N ASP A 298 -12.21 2.09 7.66
CA ASP A 298 -12.89 0.80 7.69
C ASP A 298 -11.91 -0.37 7.59
N VAL A 299 -10.92 -0.32 6.68
CA VAL A 299 -9.88 -1.37 6.61
C VAL A 299 -9.02 -1.43 7.88
N ARG A 300 -8.76 -0.30 8.55
CA ARG A 300 -8.10 -0.29 9.86
C ARG A 300 -8.95 -0.97 10.94
N GLN A 301 -10.26 -0.76 10.92
CA GLN A 301 -11.19 -1.41 11.85
C GLN A 301 -11.32 -2.92 11.59
N LEU A 302 -11.36 -3.33 10.32
CA LEU A 302 -11.34 -4.74 9.92
C LEU A 302 -10.06 -5.42 10.41
N ARG A 303 -8.89 -4.83 10.14
CA ARG A 303 -7.61 -5.33 10.63
C ARG A 303 -7.56 -5.45 12.14
N ARG A 304 -8.02 -4.43 12.89
CA ARG A 304 -8.08 -4.48 14.37
C ARG A 304 -8.97 -5.61 14.89
N SER A 305 -10.01 -5.95 14.14
CA SER A 305 -10.94 -7.02 14.50
C SER A 305 -10.46 -8.39 14.02
N GLY A 306 -9.30 -8.48 13.36
CA GLY A 306 -8.80 -9.72 12.76
C GLY A 306 -9.69 -10.25 11.63
N MET A 307 -10.41 -9.37 10.94
CA MET A 307 -11.34 -9.73 9.86
C MET A 307 -10.84 -9.21 8.51
N ASP A 308 -11.13 -9.95 7.46
CA ASP A 308 -11.18 -9.45 6.07
C ASP A 308 -12.61 -9.03 5.65
N PHE A 309 -12.77 -8.58 4.41
CA PHE A 309 -14.08 -8.17 3.88
C PHE A 309 -15.10 -9.33 3.78
N ILE A 310 -14.66 -10.56 3.54
CA ILE A 310 -15.53 -11.74 3.45
C ILE A 310 -16.02 -12.12 4.84
N GLN A 311 -15.09 -12.22 5.79
CA GLN A 311 -15.38 -12.49 7.20
C GLN A 311 -16.26 -11.39 7.80
N HIS A 312 -16.04 -10.13 7.39
CA HIS A 312 -16.92 -9.01 7.75
C HIS A 312 -18.35 -9.24 7.26
N HIS A 313 -18.53 -9.62 6.00
CA HIS A 313 -19.85 -9.90 5.44
C HIS A 313 -20.56 -11.04 6.21
N GLU A 314 -19.87 -12.13 6.49
CA GLU A 314 -20.43 -13.24 7.28
C GLU A 314 -20.84 -12.79 8.70
N SER A 315 -19.99 -11.98 9.34
CA SER A 315 -20.23 -11.39 10.65
C SER A 315 -21.44 -10.46 10.63
N TRP A 316 -21.57 -9.65 9.58
CA TRP A 316 -22.70 -8.74 9.38
C TRP A 316 -24.02 -9.50 9.19
N ILE A 317 -24.10 -10.51 8.32
CA ILE A 317 -25.33 -11.32 8.15
C ILE A 317 -25.79 -11.91 9.49
N LYS A 318 -24.85 -12.48 10.26
CA LYS A 318 -25.16 -13.11 11.55
C LYS A 318 -25.69 -12.10 12.58
N LYS A 319 -25.25 -10.85 12.53
CA LYS A 319 -25.59 -9.81 13.51
C LYS A 319 -26.74 -8.91 13.10
N SER A 320 -26.93 -8.69 11.80
CA SER A 320 -27.91 -7.75 11.27
C SER A 320 -29.35 -8.29 11.32
N GLY A 321 -29.52 -9.61 11.33
CA GLY A 321 -30.84 -10.24 11.26
C GLY A 321 -31.49 -10.14 9.88
N VAL A 322 -30.74 -9.72 8.86
CA VAL A 322 -31.21 -9.68 7.46
C VAL A 322 -31.30 -11.11 6.93
N ARG A 323 -32.37 -11.41 6.18
CA ARG A 323 -32.56 -12.74 5.60
C ARG A 323 -31.47 -13.01 4.57
N ALA A 324 -30.89 -14.21 4.60
CA ALA A 324 -29.79 -14.57 3.69
C ALA A 324 -30.15 -14.51 2.20
N THR A 325 -31.45 -14.62 1.87
CA THR A 325 -32.00 -14.52 0.51
C THR A 325 -32.31 -13.09 0.08
N ASP A 326 -32.05 -12.10 0.93
CA ASP A 326 -32.30 -10.69 0.60
C ASP A 326 -31.32 -10.22 -0.48
N ARG A 327 -31.82 -9.42 -1.43
CA ARG A 327 -31.00 -8.84 -2.51
C ARG A 327 -29.81 -8.05 -1.99
N SER A 328 -29.99 -7.32 -0.88
CA SER A 328 -28.95 -6.50 -0.24
C SER A 328 -27.81 -7.36 0.29
N VAL A 329 -28.09 -8.61 0.69
CA VAL A 329 -27.07 -9.57 1.12
C VAL A 329 -26.20 -9.99 -0.05
N HIS A 330 -26.80 -10.32 -1.20
CA HIS A 330 -26.06 -10.67 -2.41
C HIS A 330 -25.22 -9.51 -2.95
N GLU A 331 -25.78 -8.29 -2.93
CA GLU A 331 -25.05 -7.07 -3.30
C GLU A 331 -23.86 -6.82 -2.36
N HIS A 332 -24.09 -6.86 -1.04
CA HIS A 332 -23.04 -6.69 -0.04
C HIS A 332 -21.93 -7.74 -0.18
N LEU A 333 -22.27 -9.02 -0.42
CA LEU A 333 -21.28 -10.07 -0.65
C LEU A 333 -20.41 -9.75 -1.88
N SER A 334 -21.05 -9.32 -2.97
CA SER A 334 -20.37 -9.00 -4.22
C SER A 334 -19.39 -7.85 -4.03
N ILE A 335 -19.81 -6.79 -3.33
CA ILE A 335 -18.94 -5.66 -2.99
C ILE A 335 -17.77 -6.10 -2.11
N CYS A 336 -18.03 -6.87 -1.04
CA CYS A 336 -16.98 -7.39 -0.16
C CYS A 336 -15.98 -8.28 -0.91
N ARG A 337 -16.43 -9.10 -1.87
CA ARG A 337 -15.55 -9.90 -2.73
C ARG A 337 -14.66 -9.04 -3.60
N VAL A 338 -15.21 -8.00 -4.23
CA VAL A 338 -14.40 -7.09 -5.05
C VAL A 338 -13.35 -6.38 -4.20
N LEU A 339 -13.75 -5.79 -3.06
CA LEU A 339 -12.80 -5.11 -2.16
C LEU A 339 -11.74 -6.06 -1.60
N HIS A 340 -12.11 -7.32 -1.34
CA HIS A 340 -11.17 -8.35 -0.93
C HIS A 340 -10.13 -8.64 -2.02
N LEU A 341 -10.57 -8.90 -3.26
CA LEU A 341 -9.68 -9.16 -4.40
C LEU A 341 -8.79 -7.97 -4.73
N MET A 342 -9.32 -6.75 -4.66
CA MET A 342 -8.54 -5.53 -4.82
C MET A 342 -7.38 -5.44 -3.80
N ALA A 343 -7.61 -5.89 -2.56
CA ALA A 343 -6.59 -5.88 -1.51
C ALA A 343 -5.61 -7.06 -1.59
N SER A 344 -6.11 -8.27 -1.86
CA SER A 344 -5.34 -9.50 -1.74
C SER A 344 -4.67 -9.94 -3.04
N TYR A 345 -5.41 -9.95 -4.15
CA TYR A 345 -4.91 -10.39 -5.43
C TYR A 345 -4.30 -9.24 -6.22
N ASP A 346 -5.06 -8.16 -6.44
CA ASP A 346 -4.58 -7.00 -7.21
C ASP A 346 -3.57 -6.16 -6.41
N GLN A 347 -3.60 -6.28 -5.08
CA GLN A 347 -2.70 -5.61 -4.13
C GLN A 347 -2.68 -4.09 -4.35
N LEU A 348 -3.87 -3.49 -4.30
CA LEU A 348 -4.08 -2.07 -4.50
C LEU A 348 -4.15 -1.30 -3.19
N ASN A 349 -3.70 -0.05 -3.22
CA ASN A 349 -3.82 0.90 -2.12
C ASN A 349 -5.25 1.47 -2.08
N LEU A 350 -6.17 0.76 -1.41
CA LEU A 350 -7.61 1.08 -1.42
C LEU A 350 -7.94 2.53 -1.04
N PRO A 351 -7.32 3.16 -0.02
CA PRO A 351 -7.53 4.58 0.30
C PRO A 351 -7.23 5.58 -0.83
N SER A 352 -6.35 5.20 -1.76
CA SER A 352 -6.00 6.03 -2.90
C SER A 352 -6.90 5.79 -4.12
N LEU A 353 -7.88 4.89 -4.03
CA LEU A 353 -8.77 4.52 -5.14
C LEU A 353 -10.19 5.05 -4.96
N ALA A 354 -10.63 5.89 -5.90
CA ALA A 354 -12.02 6.34 -5.97
C ALA A 354 -13.03 5.19 -6.13
N SER A 355 -12.67 4.14 -6.89
CA SER A 355 -13.52 2.95 -7.07
C SER A 355 -13.68 2.17 -5.77
N ALA A 356 -12.62 2.01 -4.98
CA ALA A 356 -12.67 1.35 -3.69
C ALA A 356 -13.51 2.15 -2.69
N GLU A 357 -13.37 3.48 -2.67
CA GLU A 357 -14.19 4.35 -1.82
C GLU A 357 -15.67 4.27 -2.20
N GLY A 358 -16.01 4.31 -3.50
CA GLY A 358 -17.40 4.19 -3.97
C GLY A 358 -18.04 2.86 -3.57
N LEU A 359 -17.31 1.76 -3.74
CA LEU A 359 -17.74 0.43 -3.28
C LEU A 359 -17.91 0.39 -1.76
N ASN A 360 -16.95 0.93 -0.99
CA ASN A 360 -17.02 0.93 0.47
C ASN A 360 -18.19 1.76 1.00
N ARG A 361 -18.48 2.92 0.39
CA ARG A 361 -19.65 3.74 0.75
C ARG A 361 -20.96 3.03 0.44
N ARG A 362 -21.05 2.32 -0.69
CA ARG A 362 -22.24 1.52 -1.01
C ARG A 362 -22.43 0.37 -0.02
N ARG A 363 -21.35 -0.32 0.38
CA ARG A 363 -21.38 -1.34 1.45
C ARG A 363 -21.90 -0.73 2.76
N ALA A 364 -21.31 0.38 3.20
CA ALA A 364 -21.71 1.06 4.44
C ALA A 364 -23.18 1.52 4.40
N LEU A 365 -23.65 2.04 3.26
CA LEU A 365 -25.05 2.42 3.05
C LEU A 365 -26.00 1.24 3.24
N ILE A 366 -25.67 0.05 2.71
CA ILE A 366 -26.47 -1.16 2.91
C ILE A 366 -26.56 -1.50 4.40
N GLU A 367 -25.43 -1.47 5.11
CA GLU A 367 -25.39 -1.77 6.55
C GLU A 367 -26.20 -0.78 7.37
N MET A 368 -26.07 0.51 7.07
CA MET A 368 -26.84 1.59 7.72
C MET A 368 -28.33 1.46 7.43
N ALA A 369 -28.71 1.15 6.18
CA ALA A 369 -30.11 1.04 5.78
C ALA A 369 -30.84 -0.07 6.56
N HIS A 370 -30.18 -1.19 6.82
CA HIS A 370 -30.73 -2.31 7.58
C HIS A 370 -30.55 -2.16 9.11
N GLN A 371 -29.86 -1.11 9.59
CA GLN A 371 -29.59 -0.92 11.00
C GLN A 371 -30.89 -0.69 11.79
N GLY A 372 -31.19 -1.59 12.73
CA GLY A 372 -32.39 -1.53 13.57
C GLY A 372 -33.70 -1.89 12.86
N ARG A 373 -33.70 -2.07 11.53
CA ARG A 373 -34.86 -2.47 10.72
C ARG A 373 -34.46 -3.48 9.63
N PRO A 374 -34.15 -4.74 9.99
CA PRO A 374 -33.58 -5.70 9.05
C PRO A 374 -34.48 -6.03 7.87
N GLU A 375 -35.81 -6.05 8.07
CA GLU A 375 -36.80 -6.37 7.02
C GLU A 375 -37.34 -5.15 6.26
N ALA A 376 -37.00 -3.94 6.71
CA ALA A 376 -37.51 -2.69 6.14
C ALA A 376 -36.38 -1.64 6.03
N PRO A 377 -35.41 -1.86 5.13
CA PRO A 377 -34.25 -0.98 5.01
C PRO A 377 -34.65 0.42 4.56
N SER A 378 -34.01 1.44 5.13
CA SER A 378 -34.19 2.84 4.71
C SER A 378 -32.93 3.37 4.01
N TYR A 379 -33.08 3.79 2.76
CA TYR A 379 -32.02 4.44 1.97
C TYR A 379 -32.20 5.96 1.91
N GLU A 380 -32.98 6.52 2.84
CA GLU A 380 -33.04 7.96 3.02
C GLU A 380 -31.63 8.48 3.38
N GLY A 381 -31.16 9.50 2.67
CA GLY A 381 -29.81 10.02 2.83
C GLY A 381 -28.72 9.30 2.03
N ALA A 382 -29.10 8.46 1.05
CA ALA A 382 -28.14 7.73 0.22
C ALA A 382 -27.18 8.65 -0.54
N ASP A 383 -27.66 9.80 -1.03
CA ASP A 383 -26.87 10.75 -1.81
C ASP A 383 -25.73 11.35 -0.96
N GLU A 384 -26.01 11.66 0.32
CA GLU A 384 -25.01 12.16 1.27
C GLU A 384 -23.95 11.10 1.60
N ILE A 385 -24.35 9.83 1.72
CA ILE A 385 -23.43 8.73 2.07
C ILE A 385 -22.58 8.33 0.87
N LEU A 386 -23.17 8.22 -0.32
CA LEU A 386 -22.44 7.87 -1.54
C LEU A 386 -21.53 9.02 -1.99
N GLY A 387 -21.93 10.27 -1.72
CA GLY A 387 -21.21 11.47 -2.14
C GLY A 387 -21.20 11.67 -3.65
N VAL A 388 -22.11 10.98 -4.35
CA VAL A 388 -22.40 11.17 -5.77
C VAL A 388 -23.45 12.26 -5.87
N ARG A 389 -23.18 13.32 -6.62
CA ARG A 389 -24.10 14.45 -6.83
C ARG A 389 -24.85 14.37 -8.16
N GLU A 390 -24.72 13.27 -8.88
CA GLU A 390 -25.58 13.01 -10.03
C GLU A 390 -27.01 12.93 -9.54
N ALA A 391 -27.89 13.67 -10.19
CA ALA A 391 -29.28 13.65 -9.81
C ALA A 391 -29.86 12.27 -10.13
N THR A 392 -30.61 11.73 -9.18
CA THR A 392 -31.23 10.40 -9.26
C THR A 392 -32.21 10.26 -10.43
N ASP A 393 -32.68 11.38 -10.99
CA ASP A 393 -33.53 11.46 -12.17
C ASP A 393 -32.76 11.50 -13.50
N GLY A 394 -31.42 11.39 -13.45
CA GLY A 394 -30.54 11.48 -14.62
C GLY A 394 -30.28 12.90 -15.10
N THR A 395 -30.68 13.93 -14.33
CA THR A 395 -30.34 15.31 -14.69
C THR A 395 -28.86 15.59 -14.46
N ILE A 396 -28.21 16.16 -15.49
CA ILE A 396 -26.82 16.58 -15.43
C ILE A 396 -26.82 18.05 -15.00
N VAL A 397 -26.52 18.28 -13.72
CA VAL A 397 -26.40 19.62 -13.16
C VAL A 397 -24.96 19.85 -12.73
N ASP A 398 -24.38 20.98 -13.14
CA ASP A 398 -23.03 21.37 -12.74
C ASP A 398 -22.94 21.51 -11.19
N PRO A 399 -22.07 20.74 -10.51
CA PRO A 399 -21.88 20.82 -9.07
C PRO A 399 -21.49 22.23 -8.58
N ALA A 400 -20.73 22.99 -9.38
CA ALA A 400 -20.34 24.35 -9.05
C ALA A 400 -21.54 25.30 -9.04
N LEU A 401 -22.47 25.12 -9.99
CA LEU A 401 -23.71 25.88 -10.05
C LEU A 401 -24.61 25.59 -8.85
N THR A 402 -24.75 24.32 -8.48
CA THR A 402 -25.52 23.89 -7.29
C THR A 402 -24.91 24.47 -6.01
N GLN A 403 -23.58 24.42 -5.85
CA GLN A 403 -22.90 25.00 -4.69
C GLN A 403 -23.08 26.52 -4.62
N HIS A 404 -22.99 27.21 -5.76
CA HIS A 404 -23.26 28.66 -5.83
C HIS A 404 -24.70 28.99 -5.43
N ALA A 405 -25.68 28.23 -5.93
CA ALA A 405 -27.09 28.39 -5.57
C ALA A 405 -27.33 28.16 -4.06
N ALA A 406 -26.74 27.10 -3.49
CA ALA A 406 -26.82 26.81 -2.05
C ALA A 406 -26.19 27.92 -1.20
N ARG A 407 -25.00 28.42 -1.56
CA ARG A 407 -24.35 29.55 -0.87
C ARG A 407 -25.21 30.82 -0.92
N ARG A 408 -25.84 31.10 -2.07
CA ARG A 408 -26.80 32.23 -2.22
C ARG A 408 -28.03 32.06 -1.34
N GLN A 409 -28.59 30.85 -1.25
CA GLN A 409 -29.74 30.58 -0.39
C GLN A 409 -29.38 30.69 1.09
N ALA A 410 -28.24 30.15 1.52
CA ALA A 410 -27.74 30.28 2.88
C ALA A 410 -27.50 31.76 3.26
N ALA A 411 -26.87 32.54 2.38
CA ALA A 411 -26.68 33.97 2.59
C ALA A 411 -28.02 34.72 2.72
N LYS A 412 -29.02 34.39 1.89
CA LYS A 412 -30.36 34.97 2.00
C LYS A 412 -31.06 34.57 3.31
N ALA A 413 -30.93 33.32 3.74
CA ALA A 413 -31.52 32.84 4.99
C ALA A 413 -30.90 33.54 6.21
N GLU A 414 -29.58 33.75 6.21
CA GLU A 414 -28.90 34.50 7.26
C GLU A 414 -29.35 35.96 7.28
N ILE A 415 -29.44 36.62 6.11
CA ILE A 415 -29.98 37.99 6.03
C ILE A 415 -31.41 38.06 6.60
N LEU A 416 -32.28 37.10 6.27
CA LEU A 416 -33.65 37.04 6.81
C LEU A 416 -33.66 36.83 8.33
N LYS A 417 -32.77 35.98 8.85
CA LYS A 417 -32.61 35.76 10.30
C LYS A 417 -32.14 37.03 11.00
N GLN A 418 -31.14 37.72 10.46
CA GLN A 418 -30.66 39.00 10.99
C GLN A 418 -31.74 40.08 10.94
N ASN A 419 -32.51 40.15 9.85
CA ASN A 419 -33.65 41.06 9.73
C ASN A 419 -34.74 40.76 10.77
N ARG A 420 -35.02 39.48 11.05
CA ARG A 420 -35.97 39.09 12.10
C ARG A 420 -35.48 39.51 13.48
N LEU A 421 -34.21 39.24 13.80
CA LEU A 421 -33.59 39.65 15.07
C LEU A 421 -33.61 41.18 15.22
N ALA A 422 -33.22 41.93 14.18
CA ALA A 422 -33.25 43.39 14.20
C ALA A 422 -34.68 43.96 14.36
N ALA A 423 -35.69 43.29 13.79
CA ALA A 423 -37.09 43.67 13.97
C ALA A 423 -37.58 43.38 15.40
N GLU A 424 -37.16 42.28 16.00
CA GLU A 424 -37.44 41.93 17.40
C GLU A 424 -36.77 42.92 18.37
N GLU A 425 -35.50 43.27 18.14
CA GLU A 425 -34.79 44.28 18.94
C GLU A 425 -35.47 45.66 18.87
N LYS A 426 -35.90 46.10 17.67
CA LYS A 426 -36.67 47.35 17.52
C LYS A 426 -38.01 47.31 18.26
N ARG A 427 -38.70 46.16 18.27
CA ARG A 427 -39.95 45.99 19.04
C ARG A 427 -39.70 46.02 20.55
N HIS A 428 -38.60 45.44 21.02
CA HIS A 428 -38.21 45.48 22.42
C HIS A 428 -37.73 46.87 22.85
N ALA A 429 -37.03 47.61 21.99
CA ALA A 429 -36.61 48.99 22.23
C ALA A 429 -37.80 49.96 22.26
N GLY A 430 -38.78 49.77 21.37
CA GLY A 430 -40.02 50.57 21.36
C GLY A 430 -40.83 50.42 22.65
N ARG A 431 -40.88 49.22 23.24
CA ARG A 431 -41.58 48.97 24.51
C ARG A 431 -40.88 49.54 25.75
N ARG A 432 -39.59 49.89 25.69
CA ARG A 432 -38.86 50.51 26.81
C ARG A 432 -39.08 52.03 26.90
N ASN A 433 -39.58 52.66 25.83
CA ASN A 433 -39.86 54.10 25.79
C ASN A 433 -41.35 54.46 25.93
N GLU A 434 -42.23 53.47 26.08
CA GLU A 434 -43.60 53.73 26.54
C GLU A 434 -43.61 53.82 28.07
N GLU A 435 -43.34 55.02 28.60
CA GLU A 435 -43.75 55.35 29.98
C GLU A 435 -45.26 55.10 30.11
N PRO A 436 -45.73 54.50 31.22
CA PRO A 436 -47.16 54.33 31.44
C PRO A 436 -47.78 55.71 31.65
N ASP A 437 -48.53 56.19 30.65
CA ASP A 437 -49.38 57.36 30.78
C ASP A 437 -50.42 57.11 31.89
N LYS A 438 -50.15 57.69 33.06
CA LYS A 438 -50.92 57.53 34.31
C LYS A 438 -52.26 58.28 34.30
N ASN A 439 -52.79 58.66 33.13
CA ASN A 439 -54.00 59.48 33.07
C ASN A 439 -55.09 58.92 32.13
N LYS A 440 -55.61 57.73 32.43
CA LYS A 440 -56.90 57.28 31.91
C LYS A 440 -57.83 56.85 33.03
N GLN A 441 -58.83 57.70 33.28
CA GLN A 441 -59.94 57.47 34.19
C GLN A 441 -60.67 56.15 33.89
N PRO A 442 -61.19 55.45 34.92
CA PRO A 442 -61.97 54.25 34.73
C PRO A 442 -63.41 54.63 34.38
N ASP A 443 -63.80 54.41 33.13
CA ASP A 443 -65.22 54.46 32.76
C ASP A 443 -65.85 53.09 32.95
N LYS A 444 -66.91 53.08 33.76
CA LYS A 444 -67.71 51.91 34.12
C LYS A 444 -68.74 51.66 33.03
N GLY A 445 -68.88 50.43 32.54
CA GLY A 445 -70.18 50.02 31.98
C GLY A 445 -70.19 48.80 31.05
N GLY A 446 -70.93 47.77 31.47
CA GLY A 446 -71.58 46.74 30.62
C GLY A 446 -70.65 45.63 30.12
N LYS A 447 -70.63 44.40 30.65
CA LYS A 447 -71.68 43.39 30.89
C LYS A 447 -72.36 42.88 29.60
N ALA A 448 -72.44 41.54 29.52
CA ALA A 448 -73.01 40.64 28.51
C ALA A 448 -72.02 40.26 27.39
N GLY A 449 -71.77 38.99 27.05
CA GLY A 449 -72.44 37.73 27.36
C GLY A 449 -72.50 36.88 26.08
N GLY A 450 -72.11 35.60 26.15
CA GLY A 450 -72.22 34.62 25.05
C GLY A 450 -70.90 33.88 24.85
N LYS A 451 -70.67 32.64 25.32
CA LYS A 451 -71.43 31.37 25.32
C LYS A 451 -71.42 30.68 23.94
N GLY A 452 -70.81 29.48 23.92
CA GLY A 452 -70.89 28.45 22.88
C GLY A 452 -69.99 28.72 21.65
N ASP A 453 -69.35 27.74 21.01
CA ASP A 453 -69.65 26.32 21.04
C ASP A 453 -68.45 25.42 20.75
N LYS A 454 -68.62 24.16 21.18
CA LYS A 454 -67.84 22.99 20.81
C LYS A 454 -68.20 22.55 19.39
N ASN A 455 -67.23 22.02 18.65
CA ASN A 455 -67.37 20.79 17.86
C ASN A 455 -65.97 20.31 17.44
N GLN A 456 -65.44 19.19 17.95
CA GLN A 456 -65.73 17.79 17.61
C GLN A 456 -65.30 17.35 16.19
N SER A 457 -64.29 16.46 16.20
CA SER A 457 -64.11 15.23 15.40
C SER A 457 -63.97 15.28 13.88
N THR A 458 -62.76 14.85 13.43
CA THR A 458 -62.40 13.75 12.50
C THR A 458 -63.53 12.95 11.81
N PRO A 459 -63.26 12.25 10.68
CA PRO A 459 -62.03 11.51 10.31
C PRO A 459 -61.11 12.20 9.30
#